data_AF-A0A660Q7I8-F1
#
_entry.id   AF-A0A660Q7I8-F1
#
_cell.length_a   1.000
_cell.length_b   1.000
_cell.length_c   1.000
_cell.angle_alpha   90.00
_cell.angle_beta   90.00
_cell.angle_gamma   90.00
#
_symmetry.space_group_name_H-M   'P 1'
#
loop_
_entity.id
_entity.type
_entity.pdbx_description
1 polymer ?
#
loop_
_entity_poly.entity_id
_entity_poly.type
_entity_poly.pdbx_seq_one_letter_code
_entity_poly.pdbx_strand_id
1 'polypeptide(L)'
;MNLVRLSPVLLSALIMAAHFYRTGNVGLAVVSTSAPLILFMKRRWVAYVIPGLLLLGAMVWINTTFAFIHIRQALGMPWMRLAVILGTVTLLTALSALVFSRKKLAGTYSRAMETAKPSAAAFFLTGFILTTVQFKVKLPLLLLERFIPGGGWIEIFFLAVYAAFITEKMLDRTQSAKWRRRVWALFSVVFFGQLVLGLAGMEQFLMTGKLHLPIPAMIIAGPLFRWETSIMLFLFAGAVVLIGPAWCSYLCYIGSWDDAASRKRRKPKKLPAWRKPVQIAMFILITLTAVGLRLAGVSMTVATFMGLLFGLAGVGIMVIWSRKSGAMTHCTTWCPIGVLVVWIGKISPFRIRINDSCNDCGICRLSCRYDALNLTDIKKRKPGISCTLCGDCIGSCKDSSIEYRFLGMKAEHAGILFIVLAVSLHTVFLGLGRI
;
A
#
# COMPACT_ATOMS: atom_id res chain seq x y z
N MET A 1 6.03 -2.78 -32.30
CA MET A 1 6.86 -3.70 -31.49
C MET A 1 7.33 -4.80 -32.41
N ASN A 2 8.64 -4.91 -32.70
CA ASN A 2 9.11 -6.01 -33.54
C ASN A 2 9.12 -7.28 -32.68
N LEU A 3 8.15 -8.17 -32.88
CA LEU A 3 8.01 -9.45 -32.17
C LEU A 3 9.32 -10.26 -32.17
N VAL A 4 10.05 -10.21 -33.28
CA VAL A 4 11.38 -10.83 -33.44
C VAL A 4 12.40 -10.36 -32.39
N ARG A 5 12.34 -9.10 -31.95
CA ARG A 5 13.28 -8.59 -30.92
C ARG A 5 12.90 -9.01 -29.51
N LEU A 6 11.64 -9.39 -29.29
CA LEU A 6 11.13 -9.87 -28.02
C LEU A 6 11.19 -11.40 -27.91
N SER A 7 11.55 -12.11 -28.99
CA SER A 7 11.61 -13.57 -28.99
C SER A 7 12.49 -14.16 -27.89
N PRO A 8 13.66 -13.58 -27.50
CA PRO A 8 14.45 -14.16 -26.41
C PRO A 8 13.70 -14.06 -25.07
N VAL A 9 13.01 -12.94 -24.82
CA VAL A 9 12.22 -12.71 -23.61
C VAL A 9 11.04 -13.69 -23.53
N LEU A 10 10.31 -13.85 -24.65
CA LEU A 10 9.17 -14.77 -24.72
C LEU A 10 9.63 -16.23 -24.55
N LEU A 11 10.74 -16.62 -25.18
CA LEU A 11 11.31 -17.95 -25.06
C LEU A 11 11.76 -18.24 -23.62
N SER A 12 12.49 -17.32 -22.98
CA SER A 12 12.90 -17.46 -21.58
C SER A 12 11.71 -17.57 -20.63
N ALA A 13 10.66 -16.79 -20.86
CA ALA A 13 9.42 -16.86 -20.09
C ALA A 13 8.70 -18.21 -20.24
N LEU A 14 8.62 -18.76 -21.46
CA LEU A 14 8.02 -20.07 -21.73
C LEU A 14 8.83 -21.22 -21.11
N ILE A 15 10.16 -21.18 -21.22
CA ILE A 15 11.04 -22.18 -20.60
C ILE A 15 10.89 -22.15 -19.07
N MET A 16 10.80 -20.95 -18.48
CA MET A 16 10.55 -20.80 -17.05
C MET A 16 9.18 -21.34 -16.64
N ALA A 17 8.14 -21.06 -17.44
CA ALA A 17 6.80 -21.58 -17.18
C ALA A 17 6.76 -23.11 -17.19
N ALA A 18 7.40 -23.74 -18.18
CA ALA A 18 7.51 -25.18 -18.27
C ALA A 18 8.24 -25.79 -17.07
N HIS A 19 9.29 -25.12 -16.57
CA HIS A 19 10.00 -25.53 -15.35
C HIS A 19 9.09 -25.54 -14.13
N PHE A 20 8.41 -24.43 -13.85
CA PHE A 20 7.53 -24.32 -12.70
C PHE A 20 6.31 -25.25 -12.80
N TYR A 21 5.77 -25.44 -14.00
CA TYR A 21 4.68 -26.39 -14.21
C TYR A 21 5.12 -27.82 -13.89
N ARG A 22 6.30 -28.23 -14.35
CA ARG A 22 6.85 -29.57 -14.08
C ARG A 22 7.17 -29.79 -12.61
N THR A 23 7.55 -28.75 -11.86
CA THR A 23 7.80 -28.85 -10.41
C THR A 23 6.52 -28.71 -9.57
N GLY A 24 5.34 -28.65 -10.21
CA GLY A 24 4.04 -28.56 -9.54
C GLY A 24 3.67 -27.15 -9.07
N ASN A 25 4.48 -26.13 -9.36
CA ASN A 25 4.22 -24.74 -8.97
C ASN A 25 3.42 -24.00 -10.06
N VAL A 26 2.14 -24.34 -10.16
CA VAL A 26 1.23 -23.82 -11.21
C VAL A 26 1.13 -22.29 -11.15
N GLY A 27 1.11 -21.69 -9.96
CA GLY A 27 1.06 -20.25 -9.77
C GLY A 27 2.24 -19.52 -10.45
N LEU A 28 3.47 -19.97 -10.20
CA LEU A 28 4.66 -19.41 -10.85
C LEU A 28 4.72 -19.69 -12.35
N ALA A 29 4.15 -20.80 -12.83
CA ALA A 29 4.01 -21.06 -14.25
C ALA A 29 3.07 -20.04 -14.94
N VAL A 30 1.94 -19.72 -14.30
CA VAL A 30 1.02 -18.67 -14.77
C VAL A 30 1.67 -17.30 -14.72
N VAL A 31 2.41 -16.97 -13.65
CA VAL A 31 3.18 -15.71 -13.58
C VAL A 31 4.20 -15.63 -14.72
N SER A 32 4.93 -16.72 -14.98
CA SER A 32 5.96 -16.74 -16.03
C SER A 32 5.37 -16.54 -17.44
N THR A 33 4.20 -17.11 -17.72
CA THR A 33 3.49 -16.91 -19.00
C THR A 33 2.83 -15.54 -19.13
N SER A 34 2.30 -14.98 -18.04
CA SER A 34 1.63 -13.68 -18.05
C SER A 34 2.59 -12.49 -17.95
N ALA A 35 3.79 -12.66 -17.36
CA ALA A 35 4.75 -11.58 -17.17
C ALA A 35 5.08 -10.81 -18.47
N PRO A 36 5.35 -11.46 -19.62
CA PRO A 36 5.60 -10.75 -20.88
C PRO A 36 4.41 -9.89 -21.36
N LEU A 37 3.18 -10.15 -20.92
CA LEU A 37 2.00 -9.38 -21.35
C LEU A 37 2.07 -7.92 -20.89
N ILE A 38 2.82 -7.61 -19.83
CA ILE A 38 2.97 -6.20 -19.38
C ILE A 38 3.75 -5.35 -20.41
N LEU A 39 4.45 -5.98 -21.37
CA LEU A 39 5.08 -5.28 -22.49
C LEU A 39 4.06 -4.50 -23.34
N PHE A 40 2.82 -4.99 -23.41
CA PHE A 40 1.73 -4.32 -24.13
C PHE A 40 1.26 -3.03 -23.45
N MET A 41 1.55 -2.84 -22.16
CA MET A 41 1.21 -1.60 -21.44
C MET A 41 2.00 -0.39 -21.95
N LYS A 42 3.12 -0.61 -22.67
CA LYS A 42 3.99 0.44 -23.23
C LYS A 42 4.42 1.50 -22.21
N ARG A 43 4.57 1.11 -20.93
CA ARG A 43 5.05 1.97 -19.83
C ARG A 43 6.57 1.84 -19.68
N ARG A 44 7.25 2.93 -19.32
CA ARG A 44 8.73 2.93 -19.23
C ARG A 44 9.28 2.12 -18.05
N TRP A 45 8.54 1.98 -16.96
CA TRP A 45 8.94 1.13 -15.84
C TRP A 45 8.97 -0.38 -16.20
N VAL A 46 8.23 -0.80 -17.23
CA VAL A 46 8.25 -2.19 -17.73
C VAL A 46 9.65 -2.57 -18.24
N ALA A 47 10.38 -1.60 -18.82
CA ALA A 47 11.76 -1.79 -19.26
C ALA A 47 12.77 -1.97 -18.12
N TYR A 48 12.34 -1.78 -16.86
CA TYR A 48 13.14 -2.11 -15.67
C TYR A 48 12.62 -3.39 -14.99
N VAL A 49 11.30 -3.59 -14.98
CA VAL A 49 10.66 -4.77 -14.35
C VAL A 49 10.98 -6.05 -15.10
N ILE A 50 10.81 -6.10 -16.43
CA ILE A 50 11.03 -7.34 -17.20
C ILE A 50 12.49 -7.82 -17.10
N PRO A 51 13.52 -6.97 -17.31
CA PRO A 51 14.90 -7.35 -17.03
C PRO A 51 15.11 -7.89 -15.61
N GLY A 52 14.56 -7.24 -14.59
CA GLY A 52 14.71 -7.73 -13.21
C GLY A 52 14.05 -9.09 -12.98
N LEU A 53 12.87 -9.34 -13.55
CA LEU A 53 12.22 -10.66 -13.52
C LEU A 53 13.04 -11.74 -14.24
N LEU A 54 13.65 -11.41 -15.38
CA LEU A 54 14.54 -12.32 -16.10
C LEU A 54 15.78 -12.64 -15.28
N LEU A 55 16.38 -11.65 -14.61
CA LEU A 55 17.53 -11.88 -13.72
C LEU A 55 17.17 -12.75 -12.51
N LEU A 56 15.99 -12.55 -11.91
CA LEU A 56 15.44 -13.44 -10.88
C LEU A 56 15.24 -14.86 -11.43
N GLY A 57 14.73 -14.98 -12.66
CA GLY A 57 14.62 -16.26 -13.35
C GLY A 57 15.97 -16.94 -13.57
N ALA A 58 17.01 -16.19 -13.94
CA ALA A 58 18.37 -16.72 -14.06
C ALA A 58 18.89 -17.24 -12.69
N MET A 59 18.60 -16.55 -11.59
CA MET A 59 18.93 -17.05 -10.24
C MET A 59 18.22 -18.36 -9.91
N VAL A 60 16.95 -18.51 -10.30
CA VAL A 60 16.23 -19.80 -10.16
C VAL A 60 16.96 -20.90 -10.95
N TRP A 61 17.36 -20.64 -12.20
CA TRP A 61 18.11 -21.61 -12.97
C TRP A 61 19.45 -21.99 -12.37
N ILE A 62 20.19 -21.03 -11.80
CA ILE A 62 21.45 -21.31 -11.09
C ILE A 62 21.18 -22.27 -9.93
N ASN A 63 20.19 -21.97 -9.10
CA ASN A 63 19.84 -22.83 -7.96
C ASN A 63 19.40 -24.23 -8.40
N THR A 64 18.55 -24.33 -9.42
CA THR A 64 18.10 -25.61 -10.00
C THR A 64 19.26 -26.40 -10.59
N THR A 65 20.22 -25.74 -11.22
CA THR A 65 21.43 -26.37 -11.79
C THR A 65 22.26 -27.01 -10.68
N PHE A 66 22.57 -26.27 -9.62
CA PHE A 66 23.31 -26.81 -8.48
C PHE A 66 22.58 -27.95 -7.78
N ALA A 67 21.27 -27.81 -7.55
CA ALA A 67 20.47 -28.86 -6.91
C ALA A 67 20.51 -30.18 -7.70
N PHE A 68 20.32 -30.13 -9.02
CA PHE A 68 20.34 -31.35 -9.83
C PHE A 68 21.74 -31.90 -10.07
N ILE A 69 22.79 -31.08 -10.10
CA ILE A 69 24.19 -31.55 -10.12
C ILE A 69 24.47 -32.34 -8.84
N HIS A 70 24.13 -31.78 -7.67
CA HIS A 70 24.35 -32.43 -6.39
C HIS A 70 23.61 -33.77 -6.29
N ILE A 71 22.34 -33.82 -6.72
CA ILE A 71 21.57 -35.07 -6.77
C ILE A 71 22.24 -36.10 -7.67
N ARG A 72 22.73 -35.71 -8.85
CA ARG A 72 23.42 -36.63 -9.77
C ARG A 72 24.75 -37.12 -9.23
N GLN A 73 25.53 -36.26 -8.60
CA GLN A 73 26.79 -36.63 -7.96
C GLN A 73 26.56 -37.63 -6.83
N ALA A 74 25.55 -37.40 -5.98
CA ALA A 74 25.16 -38.33 -4.92
C ALA A 74 24.73 -39.71 -5.44
N LEU A 75 24.17 -39.76 -6.65
CA LEU A 75 23.74 -41.00 -7.31
C LEU A 75 24.80 -41.59 -8.26
N GLY A 76 26.03 -41.05 -8.29
CA GLY A 76 27.10 -41.53 -9.16
C GLY A 76 26.82 -41.37 -10.67
N MET A 77 25.88 -40.50 -11.07
CA MET A 77 25.47 -40.31 -12.46
C MET A 77 26.26 -39.21 -13.18
N PRO A 78 26.42 -39.29 -14.51
CA PRO A 78 27.00 -38.19 -15.30
C PRO A 78 26.19 -36.90 -15.20
N TRP A 79 26.85 -35.79 -14.84
CA TRP A 79 26.20 -34.50 -14.60
C TRP A 79 26.63 -33.38 -15.57
N MET A 80 27.75 -33.55 -16.30
CA MET A 80 28.31 -32.52 -17.19
C MET A 80 27.32 -32.05 -18.26
N ARG A 81 26.62 -32.97 -18.93
CA ARG A 81 25.62 -32.64 -19.96
C ARG A 81 24.49 -31.77 -19.40
N LEU A 82 24.02 -32.08 -18.19
CA LEU A 82 22.99 -31.29 -17.51
C LEU A 82 23.50 -29.88 -17.19
N ALA A 83 24.71 -29.77 -16.66
CA ALA A 83 25.32 -28.49 -16.29
C ALA A 83 25.45 -27.58 -17.52
N VAL A 84 25.87 -28.11 -18.66
CA VAL A 84 25.94 -27.36 -19.93
C VAL A 84 24.54 -26.90 -20.35
N ILE A 85 23.55 -27.79 -20.39
CA ILE A 85 22.18 -27.45 -20.82
C ILE A 85 21.58 -26.34 -19.94
N LEU A 86 21.58 -26.53 -18.62
CA LEU A 86 20.99 -25.54 -17.71
C LEU A 86 21.82 -24.26 -17.59
N GLY A 87 23.14 -24.36 -17.75
CA GLY A 87 24.02 -23.19 -17.88
C GLY A 87 23.68 -22.36 -19.12
N THR A 88 23.45 -22.99 -20.28
CA THR A 88 22.99 -22.29 -21.49
C THR A 88 21.62 -21.65 -21.28
N VAL A 89 20.66 -22.34 -20.66
CA VAL A 89 19.34 -21.77 -20.34
C VAL A 89 19.45 -20.57 -19.39
N THR A 90 20.34 -20.65 -18.40
CA THR A 90 20.65 -19.55 -17.48
C THR A 90 21.18 -18.34 -18.23
N LEU A 91 22.20 -18.54 -19.08
CA LEU A 91 22.80 -17.48 -19.90
C LEU A 91 21.79 -16.86 -20.86
N LEU A 92 20.99 -17.66 -21.55
CA LEU A 92 19.92 -17.18 -22.43
C LEU A 92 18.94 -16.28 -21.66
N THR A 93 18.52 -16.72 -20.47
CA THR A 93 17.59 -15.98 -19.61
C THR A 93 18.19 -14.66 -19.14
N ALA A 94 19.45 -14.66 -18.69
CA ALA A 94 20.14 -13.44 -18.27
C ALA A 94 20.40 -12.47 -19.43
N LEU A 95 20.88 -12.96 -20.57
CA LEU A 95 21.17 -12.14 -21.76
C LEU A 95 19.89 -11.55 -22.39
N SER A 96 18.74 -12.20 -22.22
CA SER A 96 17.45 -11.66 -22.66
C SER A 96 17.10 -10.33 -21.99
N ALA A 97 17.65 -10.04 -20.81
CA ALA A 97 17.49 -8.75 -20.14
C ALA A 97 18.13 -7.58 -20.95
N LEU A 98 19.19 -7.85 -21.72
CA LEU A 98 19.91 -6.84 -22.52
C LEU A 98 19.10 -6.30 -23.70
N VAL A 99 17.99 -6.95 -24.08
CA VAL A 99 17.05 -6.46 -25.11
C VAL A 99 16.57 -5.04 -24.79
N PHE A 100 16.43 -4.71 -23.50
CA PHE A 100 15.92 -3.42 -23.03
C PHE A 100 17.01 -2.33 -22.91
N SER A 101 18.30 -2.71 -23.00
CA SER A 101 19.43 -1.78 -22.96
C SER A 101 19.67 -1.04 -24.29
N ARG A 102 19.04 -1.48 -25.39
CA ARG A 102 19.21 -0.84 -26.71
C ARG A 102 18.35 0.41 -26.84
N LYS A 103 18.99 1.56 -27.15
CA LYS A 103 18.38 2.90 -27.29
C LYS A 103 17.05 2.94 -28.06
N LYS A 104 16.89 2.09 -29.10
CA LYS A 104 15.68 2.03 -29.95
C LYS A 104 14.44 1.47 -29.23
N LEU A 105 14.60 0.51 -28.32
CA LEU A 105 13.48 0.04 -27.48
C LEU A 105 13.19 1.03 -26.36
N ALA A 106 14.23 1.62 -25.75
CA ALA A 106 14.09 2.66 -24.74
C ALA A 106 13.32 3.90 -25.25
N GLY A 107 13.48 4.25 -26.53
CA GLY A 107 12.74 5.33 -27.20
C GLY A 107 11.27 5.02 -27.52
N THR A 108 10.87 3.75 -27.54
CA THR A 108 9.47 3.35 -27.82
C THR A 108 8.55 3.51 -26.59
N TYR A 109 9.13 3.55 -25.38
CA TYR A 109 8.40 3.77 -24.13
C TYR A 109 8.31 5.29 -23.83
N SER A 110 7.23 5.93 -24.28
CA SER A 110 7.00 7.38 -24.10
C SER A 110 6.40 7.74 -22.73
N ARG A 111 6.78 8.94 -22.23
CA ARG A 111 6.49 9.62 -20.96
C ARG A 111 7.35 9.26 -19.71
N ALA A 112 7.92 10.34 -19.15
CA ALA A 112 8.59 10.55 -17.85
C ALA A 112 9.76 9.63 -17.46
N MET A 113 10.99 10.02 -17.84
CA MET A 113 12.24 9.40 -17.36
C MET A 113 12.34 9.29 -15.83
N GLU A 114 11.79 10.28 -15.11
CA GLU A 114 11.94 10.40 -13.65
C GLU A 114 11.11 9.40 -12.85
N THR A 115 9.97 8.92 -13.38
CA THR A 115 9.04 8.06 -12.62
C THR A 115 9.28 6.56 -12.83
N ALA A 116 10.05 6.18 -13.84
CA ALA A 116 10.21 4.78 -14.23
C ALA A 116 10.95 3.94 -13.17
N LYS A 117 12.09 4.43 -12.66
CA LYS A 117 12.86 3.72 -11.62
C LYS A 117 12.07 3.62 -10.30
N PRO A 118 11.45 4.68 -9.77
CA PRO A 118 10.60 4.56 -8.58
C PRO A 118 9.44 3.59 -8.74
N SER A 119 8.79 3.56 -9.91
CA SER A 119 7.68 2.63 -10.16
C SER A 119 8.15 1.18 -10.19
N ALA A 120 9.31 0.91 -10.79
CA ALA A 120 9.94 -0.41 -10.71
C ALA A 120 10.38 -0.76 -9.29
N ALA A 121 10.87 0.21 -8.51
CA ALA A 121 11.18 -0.01 -7.09
C ALA A 121 9.93 -0.40 -6.29
N ALA A 122 8.78 0.24 -6.54
CA ALA A 122 7.50 -0.14 -5.93
C ALA A 122 7.05 -1.55 -6.33
N PHE A 123 7.24 -1.95 -7.59
CA PHE A 123 7.00 -3.32 -8.07
C PHE A 123 7.79 -4.34 -7.24
N PHE A 124 9.12 -4.18 -7.21
CA PHE A 124 9.99 -5.16 -6.55
C PHE A 124 9.83 -5.13 -5.03
N LEU A 125 9.65 -3.96 -4.41
CA LEU A 125 9.41 -3.86 -2.98
C LEU A 125 8.10 -4.55 -2.57
N THR A 126 7.01 -4.31 -3.31
CA THR A 126 5.72 -4.96 -3.06
C THR A 126 5.83 -6.47 -3.26
N GLY A 127 6.42 -6.89 -4.38
CA GLY A 127 6.64 -8.30 -4.69
C GLY A 127 7.48 -9.01 -3.63
N PHE A 128 8.56 -8.38 -3.17
CA PHE A 128 9.44 -8.90 -2.12
C PHE A 128 8.71 -9.09 -0.78
N ILE A 129 7.97 -8.07 -0.33
CA ILE A 129 7.21 -8.14 0.92
C ILE A 129 6.16 -9.25 0.85
N LEU A 130 5.36 -9.30 -0.21
CA LEU A 130 4.30 -10.31 -0.34
C LEU A 130 4.86 -11.72 -0.57
N THR A 131 5.97 -11.86 -1.28
CA THR A 131 6.68 -13.14 -1.41
C THR A 131 7.20 -13.62 -0.05
N THR A 132 7.72 -12.70 0.78
CA THR A 132 8.14 -13.03 2.15
C THR A 132 6.94 -13.51 2.98
N VAL A 133 5.78 -12.86 2.85
CA VAL A 133 4.54 -13.29 3.50
C VAL A 133 4.13 -14.69 3.04
N GLN A 134 4.11 -14.94 1.73
CA GLN A 134 3.75 -16.22 1.13
C GLN A 134 4.64 -17.37 1.62
N PHE A 135 5.95 -17.14 1.82
CA PHE A 135 6.86 -18.19 2.28
C PHE A 135 6.93 -18.35 3.81
N LYS A 136 6.84 -17.25 4.57
CA LYS A 136 7.12 -17.26 6.02
C LYS A 136 5.87 -17.44 6.88
N VAL A 137 4.69 -17.09 6.37
CA VAL A 137 3.46 -17.18 7.14
C VAL A 137 2.76 -18.49 6.82
N LYS A 138 2.55 -19.33 7.84
CA LYS A 138 1.91 -20.65 7.70
C LYS A 138 0.44 -20.56 7.29
N LEU A 139 -0.24 -19.48 7.67
CA LEU A 139 -1.62 -19.20 7.27
C LEU A 139 -1.63 -18.52 5.90
N PRO A 140 -2.48 -18.94 4.95
CA PRO A 140 -2.60 -18.29 3.64
C PRO A 140 -3.18 -16.88 3.81
N LEU A 141 -2.30 -15.90 4.00
CA LEU A 141 -2.71 -14.50 4.16
C LEU A 141 -3.14 -13.87 2.84
N LEU A 142 -2.58 -14.31 1.72
CA LEU A 142 -3.00 -13.88 0.38
C LEU A 142 -4.36 -14.47 0.06
N LEU A 143 -5.26 -13.62 -0.44
CA LEU A 143 -6.65 -14.00 -0.64
C LEU A 143 -6.78 -15.11 -1.68
N LEU A 144 -6.09 -14.99 -2.81
CA LEU A 144 -6.21 -15.95 -3.91
C LEU A 144 -5.59 -17.31 -3.54
N GLU A 145 -4.60 -17.34 -2.66
CA GLU A 145 -4.03 -18.57 -2.11
C GLU A 145 -5.07 -19.38 -1.31
N ARG A 146 -6.07 -18.72 -0.72
CA ARG A 146 -7.17 -19.40 -0.01
C ARG A 146 -8.14 -20.11 -0.94
N PHE A 147 -8.30 -19.61 -2.17
CA PHE A 147 -9.23 -20.18 -3.14
C PHE A 147 -8.58 -21.24 -4.01
N ILE A 148 -7.34 -21.02 -4.43
CA ILE A 148 -6.62 -21.90 -5.35
C ILE A 148 -5.18 -22.06 -4.85
N PRO A 149 -4.71 -23.29 -4.57
CA PRO A 149 -3.33 -23.53 -4.16
C PRO A 149 -2.33 -22.96 -5.19
N GLY A 150 -1.37 -22.16 -4.71
CA GLY A 150 -0.41 -21.43 -5.56
C GLY A 150 -0.96 -20.15 -6.19
N GLY A 151 -2.24 -19.83 -5.99
CA GLY A 151 -2.89 -18.61 -6.47
C GLY A 151 -2.27 -17.32 -5.90
N GLY A 152 -1.65 -17.39 -4.73
CA GLY A 152 -0.92 -16.27 -4.12
C GLY A 152 0.19 -15.72 -5.01
N TRP A 153 0.88 -16.56 -5.80
CA TRP A 153 1.89 -16.09 -6.76
C TRP A 153 1.30 -15.19 -7.84
N ILE A 154 0.12 -15.55 -8.33
CA ILE A 154 -0.61 -14.79 -9.34
C ILE A 154 -1.04 -13.44 -8.75
N GLU A 155 -1.59 -13.47 -7.53
CA GLU A 155 -1.97 -12.26 -6.79
C GLU A 155 -0.78 -11.33 -6.55
N ILE A 156 0.37 -11.85 -6.10
CA ILE A 156 1.61 -11.09 -5.89
C ILE A 156 2.01 -10.35 -7.16
N PHE A 157 2.01 -11.04 -8.31
CA PHE A 157 2.44 -10.46 -9.57
C PHE A 157 1.52 -9.29 -9.98
N PHE A 158 0.20 -9.48 -9.96
CA PHE A 158 -0.74 -8.43 -10.35
C PHE A 158 -0.74 -7.25 -9.37
N LEU A 159 -0.58 -7.51 -8.06
CA LEU A 159 -0.42 -6.46 -7.07
C LEU A 159 0.89 -5.68 -7.28
N ALA A 160 2.00 -6.34 -7.58
CA ALA A 160 3.26 -5.65 -7.89
C ALA A 160 3.13 -4.77 -9.15
N VAL A 161 2.45 -5.25 -10.20
CA VAL A 161 2.11 -4.44 -11.40
C VAL A 161 1.25 -3.25 -11.02
N TYR A 162 0.22 -3.45 -10.19
CA TYR A 162 -0.64 -2.39 -9.68
C TYR A 162 0.16 -1.33 -8.91
N ALA A 163 1.07 -1.73 -8.02
CA ALA A 163 1.94 -0.81 -7.28
C ALA A 163 2.77 0.07 -8.22
N ALA A 164 3.41 -0.54 -9.23
CA ALA A 164 4.20 0.19 -10.23
C ALA A 164 3.36 1.25 -10.96
N PHE A 165 2.18 0.85 -11.43
CA PHE A 165 1.27 1.74 -12.15
C PHE A 165 0.77 2.89 -11.27
N ILE A 166 0.38 2.63 -10.03
CA ILE A 166 -0.08 3.67 -9.11
C ILE A 166 1.06 4.62 -8.73
N THR A 167 2.28 4.13 -8.51
CA THR A 167 3.44 4.98 -8.24
C THR A 167 3.71 5.93 -9.41
N GLU A 168 3.70 5.45 -10.66
CA GLU A 168 3.83 6.30 -11.86
C GLU A 168 2.79 7.43 -11.86
N LYS A 169 1.54 7.10 -11.52
CA LYS A 169 0.42 8.07 -11.48
C LYS A 169 0.48 9.05 -10.31
N MET A 170 1.00 8.62 -9.17
CA MET A 170 1.08 9.44 -7.96
C MET A 170 2.31 10.36 -7.92
N LEU A 171 3.35 10.03 -8.69
CA LEU A 171 4.51 10.91 -8.88
C LEU A 171 4.20 12.11 -9.79
N ASP A 172 3.20 12.00 -10.67
CA ASP A 172 2.65 13.16 -11.37
C ASP A 172 1.92 14.07 -10.37
N ARG A 173 2.53 15.21 -10.05
CA ARG A 173 2.01 16.18 -9.07
C ARG A 173 0.58 16.64 -9.38
N THR A 174 0.21 16.73 -10.66
CA THR A 174 -1.12 17.20 -11.07
C THR A 174 -2.21 16.16 -10.81
N GLN A 175 -1.85 14.87 -10.82
CA GLN A 175 -2.79 13.77 -10.65
C GLN A 175 -2.69 13.07 -9.29
N SER A 176 -1.64 13.33 -8.53
CA SER A 176 -1.34 12.65 -7.26
C SER A 176 -2.52 12.61 -6.30
N ALA A 177 -3.14 13.77 -6.03
CA ALA A 177 -4.30 13.86 -5.15
C ALA A 177 -5.51 13.08 -5.68
N LYS A 178 -5.71 13.04 -7.00
CA LYS A 178 -6.81 12.30 -7.64
C LYS A 178 -6.60 10.80 -7.51
N TRP A 179 -5.40 10.31 -7.80
CA TRP A 179 -5.07 8.88 -7.70
C TRP A 179 -5.04 8.40 -6.27
N ARG A 180 -4.44 9.14 -5.33
CA ARG A 180 -4.47 8.82 -3.90
C ARG A 180 -5.89 8.54 -3.42
N ARG A 181 -6.84 9.40 -3.74
CA ARG A 181 -8.25 9.23 -3.33
C ARG A 181 -8.91 8.01 -3.95
N ARG A 182 -8.62 7.73 -5.22
CA ARG A 182 -9.16 6.55 -5.92
C ARG A 182 -8.64 5.27 -5.31
N VAL A 183 -7.34 5.17 -5.07
CA VAL A 183 -6.76 3.95 -4.47
C VAL A 183 -7.22 3.78 -3.03
N TRP A 184 -7.34 4.87 -2.27
CA TRP A 184 -7.83 4.84 -0.91
C TRP A 184 -9.31 4.40 -0.82
N ALA A 185 -10.16 4.88 -1.75
CA ALA A 185 -11.53 4.41 -1.88
C ALA A 185 -11.60 2.94 -2.32
N LEU A 186 -10.77 2.52 -3.28
CA LEU A 186 -10.66 1.12 -3.70
C LEU A 186 -10.33 0.22 -2.51
N PHE A 187 -9.38 0.61 -1.67
CA PHE A 187 -9.03 -0.16 -0.48
C PHE A 187 -10.20 -0.31 0.49
N SER A 188 -10.98 0.75 0.70
CA SER A 188 -12.19 0.67 1.53
C SER A 188 -13.26 -0.25 0.92
N VAL A 189 -13.49 -0.15 -0.39
CA VAL A 189 -14.45 -1.00 -1.11
C VAL A 189 -14.04 -2.47 -1.04
N VAL A 190 -12.76 -2.78 -1.30
CA VAL A 190 -12.26 -4.16 -1.20
C VAL A 190 -12.39 -4.68 0.22
N PHE A 191 -11.99 -3.89 1.22
CA PHE A 191 -12.05 -4.29 2.62
C PHE A 191 -13.49 -4.59 3.10
N PHE A 192 -14.43 -3.68 2.86
CA PHE A 192 -15.84 -3.91 3.25
C PHE A 192 -16.54 -4.92 2.35
N GLY A 193 -16.14 -5.04 1.07
CA GLY A 193 -16.63 -6.07 0.17
C GLY A 193 -16.27 -7.47 0.67
N GLN A 194 -15.02 -7.69 1.08
CA GLN A 194 -14.59 -8.94 1.71
C GLN A 194 -15.40 -9.23 3.00
N LEU A 195 -15.65 -8.21 3.83
CA LEU A 195 -16.47 -8.38 5.03
C LEU A 195 -17.89 -8.80 4.73
N VAL A 196 -18.55 -8.14 3.79
CA VAL A 196 -19.94 -8.45 3.42
C VAL A 196 -20.02 -9.85 2.81
N LEU A 197 -19.10 -10.21 1.91
CA LEU A 197 -19.06 -11.56 1.32
C LEU A 197 -18.79 -12.64 2.38
N GLY A 198 -17.86 -12.37 3.30
CA GLY A 198 -17.58 -13.27 4.43
C GLY A 198 -18.80 -13.47 5.34
N LEU A 199 -19.49 -12.39 5.69
CA LEU A 199 -20.73 -12.46 6.49
C LEU A 199 -21.90 -13.09 5.75
N ALA A 200 -21.91 -13.06 4.42
CA ALA A 200 -22.92 -13.71 3.58
C ALA A 200 -22.68 -15.23 3.40
N GLY A 201 -21.66 -15.81 4.05
CA GLY A 201 -21.38 -17.25 4.06
C GLY A 201 -20.15 -17.67 3.25
N MET A 202 -19.42 -16.74 2.61
CA MET A 202 -18.15 -17.05 1.94
C MET A 202 -16.99 -16.92 2.93
N GLU A 203 -16.93 -17.84 3.90
CA GLU A 203 -16.00 -17.79 5.04
C GLU A 203 -14.52 -17.71 4.65
N GLN A 204 -14.13 -18.05 3.42
CA GLN A 204 -12.76 -17.89 2.91
C GLN A 204 -12.27 -16.43 2.91
N PHE A 205 -13.20 -15.47 2.84
CA PHE A 205 -12.89 -14.04 2.99
C PHE A 205 -12.66 -13.62 4.45
N LEU A 206 -12.97 -14.50 5.41
CA LEU A 206 -12.67 -14.38 6.83
C LEU A 206 -11.39 -15.23 7.17
N MET A 207 -10.62 -14.84 8.18
CA MET A 207 -9.27 -15.27 8.58
C MET A 207 -9.43 -15.98 9.90
N THR A 208 -10.35 -15.45 10.71
CA THR A 208 -10.73 -16.02 11.98
C THR A 208 -12.24 -16.11 12.03
N GLY A 209 -12.78 -17.18 12.60
CA GLY A 209 -14.21 -17.30 12.90
C GLY A 209 -14.71 -16.31 13.97
N LYS A 210 -13.97 -15.24 14.27
CA LYS A 210 -14.34 -14.21 15.23
C LYS A 210 -14.57 -12.90 14.48
N LEU A 211 -15.79 -12.37 14.59
CA LEU A 211 -16.15 -11.10 13.95
C LEU A 211 -15.32 -9.95 14.55
N HIS A 212 -14.41 -9.40 13.75
CA HIS A 212 -13.71 -8.16 14.08
C HIS A 212 -14.49 -6.97 13.54
N LEU A 213 -15.06 -6.15 14.42
CA LEU A 213 -15.74 -4.92 14.04
C LEU A 213 -14.76 -3.99 13.28
N PRO A 214 -15.08 -3.61 12.02
CA PRO A 214 -14.24 -2.76 11.18
C PRO A 214 -14.39 -1.29 11.58
N ILE A 215 -13.99 -0.96 12.80
CA ILE A 215 -14.06 0.39 13.35
C ILE A 215 -12.66 0.73 13.84
N PRO A 216 -11.98 1.78 13.34
CA PRO A 216 -10.61 2.08 13.71
C PRO A 216 -10.37 2.16 15.22
N ALA A 217 -11.34 2.64 16.01
CA ALA A 217 -11.25 2.68 17.47
C ALA A 217 -10.98 1.30 18.10
N MET A 218 -11.43 0.21 17.46
CA MET A 218 -11.22 -1.16 17.91
C MET A 218 -9.76 -1.63 17.81
N ILE A 219 -8.90 -0.92 17.08
CA ILE A 219 -7.45 -1.15 17.06
C ILE A 219 -6.87 -1.08 18.48
N ILE A 220 -7.46 -0.24 19.34
CA ILE A 220 -7.04 -0.06 20.73
C ILE A 220 -8.05 -0.69 21.68
N ALA A 221 -9.33 -0.38 21.51
CA ALA A 221 -10.38 -0.81 22.44
C ALA A 221 -10.49 -2.34 22.52
N GLY A 222 -10.33 -3.05 21.39
CA GLY A 222 -10.41 -4.51 21.34
C GLY A 222 -9.33 -5.19 22.19
N PRO A 223 -8.03 -4.92 21.94
CA PRO A 223 -6.93 -5.40 22.79
C PRO A 223 -7.09 -5.07 24.28
N LEU A 224 -7.47 -3.84 24.61
CA LEU A 224 -7.66 -3.41 26.00
C LEU A 224 -8.79 -4.17 26.69
N PHE A 225 -9.93 -4.36 26.00
CA PHE A 225 -11.06 -5.11 26.55
C PHE A 225 -10.72 -6.60 26.73
N ARG A 226 -9.89 -7.18 25.86
CA ARG A 226 -9.51 -8.61 25.94
C ARG A 226 -8.30 -8.90 26.82
N TRP A 227 -7.52 -7.89 27.22
CA TRP A 227 -6.18 -8.05 27.80
C TRP A 227 -5.22 -8.87 26.91
N GLU A 228 -5.38 -8.75 25.60
CA GLU A 228 -4.61 -9.53 24.63
C GLU A 228 -4.07 -8.60 23.54
N THR A 229 -2.86 -8.89 23.07
CA THR A 229 -2.30 -8.18 21.92
C THR A 229 -2.99 -8.61 20.62
N SER A 230 -3.01 -7.74 19.62
CA SER A 230 -3.57 -8.06 18.31
C SER A 230 -2.58 -7.78 17.19
N ILE A 231 -2.59 -8.62 16.15
CA ILE A 231 -1.79 -8.43 14.93
C ILE A 231 -2.08 -7.05 14.31
N MET A 232 -3.35 -6.61 14.34
CA MET A 232 -3.75 -5.29 13.82
C MET A 232 -3.04 -4.13 14.53
N LEU A 233 -2.76 -4.25 15.84
CA LEU A 233 -2.01 -3.23 16.59
C LEU A 233 -0.56 -3.12 16.08
N PHE A 234 0.12 -4.24 15.85
CA PHE A 234 1.49 -4.26 15.32
C PHE A 234 1.54 -3.75 13.87
N LEU A 235 0.60 -4.17 13.02
CA LEU A 235 0.48 -3.67 11.65
C LEU A 235 0.21 -2.16 11.62
N PHE A 236 -0.66 -1.68 12.50
CA PHE A 236 -0.94 -0.26 12.67
C PHE A 236 0.31 0.50 13.12
N ALA A 237 0.98 0.05 14.18
CA ALA A 237 2.20 0.69 14.70
C ALA A 237 3.32 0.73 13.65
N GLY A 238 3.61 -0.40 12.99
CA GLY A 238 4.62 -0.48 11.93
C GLY A 238 4.29 0.43 10.76
N ALA A 239 3.04 0.48 10.32
CA ALA A 239 2.61 1.40 9.27
C ALA A 239 2.77 2.88 9.66
N VAL A 240 2.41 3.25 10.90
CA VAL A 240 2.57 4.63 11.39
C VAL A 240 4.06 5.00 11.55
N VAL A 241 4.94 4.06 11.91
CA VAL A 241 6.38 4.33 11.92
C VAL A 241 6.91 4.58 10.50
N LEU A 242 6.50 3.76 9.53
CA LEU A 242 6.98 3.83 8.14
C LEU A 242 6.48 5.08 7.39
N ILE A 243 5.18 5.35 7.43
CA ILE A 243 4.55 6.43 6.64
C ILE A 243 3.92 7.53 7.51
N GLY A 244 4.10 7.47 8.84
CA GLY A 244 3.63 8.51 9.74
C GLY A 244 2.10 8.62 9.77
N PRO A 245 1.60 9.85 9.94
CA PRO A 245 0.16 10.14 9.88
C PRO A 245 -0.56 9.79 8.57
N ALA A 246 0.18 9.37 7.55
CA ALA A 246 -0.38 8.94 6.26
C ALA A 246 -1.24 7.69 6.36
N TRP A 247 -1.11 6.88 7.41
CA TRP A 247 -2.01 5.76 7.65
C TRP A 247 -3.50 6.20 7.57
N CYS A 248 -3.84 7.35 8.17
CA CYS A 248 -5.20 7.92 8.13
C CYS A 248 -5.66 8.42 6.76
N SER A 249 -4.79 8.49 5.75
CA SER A 249 -5.10 9.01 4.40
C SER A 249 -4.78 8.04 3.25
N TYR A 250 -4.24 6.86 3.57
CA TYR A 250 -3.93 5.79 2.62
C TYR A 250 -4.51 4.43 3.04
N LEU A 251 -4.47 4.11 4.34
CA LEU A 251 -4.73 2.75 4.84
C LEU A 251 -5.97 2.64 5.74
N CYS A 252 -6.54 3.77 6.18
CA CYS A 252 -7.76 3.76 6.99
C CYS A 252 -9.00 3.63 6.10
N TYR A 253 -9.67 2.48 6.10
CA TYR A 253 -10.86 2.22 5.27
C TYR A 253 -12.02 3.21 5.56
N ILE A 254 -12.27 3.56 6.84
CA ILE A 254 -13.30 4.55 7.22
C ILE A 254 -12.91 5.98 6.82
N GLY A 255 -11.63 6.33 6.87
CA GLY A 255 -11.20 7.69 6.54
C GLY A 255 -11.55 8.07 5.09
N SER A 256 -11.59 7.09 4.17
CA SER A 256 -11.99 7.33 2.78
C SER A 256 -13.45 7.81 2.66
N TRP A 257 -14.33 7.36 3.56
CA TRP A 257 -15.73 7.79 3.61
C TRP A 257 -15.85 9.23 4.10
N ASP A 258 -15.07 9.59 5.11
CA ASP A 258 -15.02 10.96 5.63
C ASP A 258 -14.42 11.93 4.60
N ASP A 259 -13.40 11.51 3.85
CA ASP A 259 -12.85 12.27 2.72
C ASP A 259 -13.90 12.49 1.64
N ALA A 260 -14.62 11.44 1.22
CA ALA A 260 -15.72 11.54 0.27
C ALA A 260 -16.84 12.47 0.76
N ALA A 261 -17.25 12.34 2.02
CA ALA A 261 -18.26 13.20 2.64
C ALA A 261 -17.82 14.67 2.66
N SER A 262 -16.58 14.94 3.08
CA SER A 262 -16.02 16.29 3.16
C SER A 262 -15.96 17.01 1.80
N ARG A 263 -15.93 16.28 0.69
CA ARG A 263 -15.81 16.86 -0.66
C ARG A 263 -17.12 17.37 -1.23
N LYS A 264 -18.27 17.09 -0.60
CA LYS A 264 -19.56 17.69 -1.00
C LYS A 264 -19.50 19.22 -0.97
N ARG A 265 -18.68 19.79 -0.08
CA ARG A 265 -18.39 21.22 -0.03
C ARG A 265 -17.04 21.52 -0.68
N ARG A 266 -17.03 22.38 -1.70
CA ARG A 266 -15.80 22.76 -2.42
C ARG A 266 -14.76 23.42 -1.51
N LYS A 267 -15.18 24.45 -0.75
CA LYS A 267 -14.31 25.20 0.18
C LYS A 267 -14.48 24.70 1.63
N PRO A 268 -13.49 24.00 2.21
CA PRO A 268 -13.57 23.55 3.60
C PRO A 268 -13.63 24.75 4.56
N LYS A 269 -14.46 24.64 5.60
CA LYS A 269 -14.51 25.60 6.70
C LYS A 269 -13.38 25.31 7.69
N LYS A 270 -12.88 26.36 8.33
CA LYS A 270 -12.02 26.23 9.53
C LYS A 270 -12.85 25.58 10.63
N LEU A 271 -12.30 24.57 11.29
CA LEU A 271 -12.97 23.90 12.39
C LEU A 271 -12.69 24.63 13.71
N PRO A 272 -13.59 24.57 14.69
CA PRO A 272 -13.40 25.25 15.96
C PRO A 272 -12.22 24.66 16.74
N ALA A 273 -11.57 25.48 17.57
CA ALA A 273 -10.37 25.08 18.32
C ALA A 273 -10.64 23.96 19.33
N TRP A 274 -11.86 23.89 19.89
CA TRP A 274 -12.27 22.87 20.86
C TRP A 274 -12.28 21.44 20.29
N ARG A 275 -12.19 21.25 18.96
CA ARG A 275 -12.14 19.89 18.38
C ARG A 275 -10.97 19.06 18.89
N LYS A 276 -9.83 19.70 19.16
CA LYS A 276 -8.60 19.02 19.61
C LYS A 276 -8.77 18.44 21.02
N PRO A 277 -9.17 19.23 22.05
CA PRO A 277 -9.45 18.67 23.36
C PRO A 277 -10.60 17.66 23.31
N VAL A 278 -11.63 17.84 22.48
CA VAL A 278 -12.66 16.81 22.28
C VAL A 278 -12.07 15.51 21.74
N GLN A 279 -11.20 15.55 20.74
CA GLN A 279 -10.58 14.34 20.19
C GLN A 279 -9.73 13.59 21.23
N ILE A 280 -9.03 14.33 22.10
CA ILE A 280 -8.26 13.77 23.23
C ILE A 280 -9.22 13.17 24.27
N ALA A 281 -10.29 13.88 24.63
CA ALA A 281 -11.32 13.37 25.54
C ALA A 281 -11.97 12.09 25.01
N MET A 282 -12.27 12.02 23.70
CA MET A 282 -12.78 10.81 23.05
C MET A 282 -11.79 9.64 23.15
N PHE A 283 -10.48 9.90 22.96
CA PHE A 283 -9.45 8.88 23.12
C PHE A 283 -9.38 8.34 24.56
N ILE A 284 -9.39 9.22 25.56
CA ILE A 284 -9.39 8.85 26.97
C ILE A 284 -10.66 8.08 27.30
N LEU A 285 -11.84 8.59 26.90
CA LEU A 285 -13.13 7.97 27.14
C LEU A 285 -13.17 6.54 26.60
N ILE A 286 -12.83 6.34 25.32
CA ILE A 286 -12.86 5.00 24.71
C ILE A 286 -11.89 4.03 25.40
N THR A 287 -10.72 4.51 25.82
CA THR A 287 -9.72 3.72 26.54
C THR A 287 -10.25 3.30 27.92
N LEU A 288 -10.76 4.25 28.70
CA LEU A 288 -11.31 4.00 30.04
C LEU A 288 -12.56 3.13 29.97
N THR A 289 -13.46 3.36 29.00
CA THR A 289 -14.64 2.52 28.79
C THR A 289 -14.23 1.09 28.45
N ALA A 290 -13.26 0.87 27.55
CA ALA A 290 -12.81 -0.48 27.20
C ALA A 290 -12.26 -1.24 28.42
N VAL A 291 -11.44 -0.59 29.25
CA VAL A 291 -10.90 -1.18 30.48
C VAL A 291 -11.99 -1.38 31.52
N GLY A 292 -12.85 -0.37 31.74
CA GLY A 292 -13.94 -0.42 32.71
C GLY A 292 -14.96 -1.52 32.42
N LEU A 293 -15.36 -1.69 31.16
CA LEU A 293 -16.25 -2.79 30.74
C LEU A 293 -15.64 -4.16 31.04
N ARG A 294 -14.32 -4.30 30.85
CA ARG A 294 -13.62 -5.55 31.16
C ARG A 294 -13.53 -5.80 32.67
N LEU A 295 -13.22 -4.78 33.47
CA LEU A 295 -13.17 -4.90 34.93
C LEU A 295 -14.55 -5.21 35.53
N ALA A 296 -15.62 -4.68 34.94
CA ALA A 296 -16.99 -4.96 35.33
C ALA A 296 -17.53 -6.32 34.82
N GLY A 297 -16.71 -7.13 34.14
CA GLY A 297 -17.13 -8.45 33.65
C GLY A 297 -18.20 -8.42 32.55
N VAL A 298 -18.33 -7.31 31.82
CA VAL A 298 -19.36 -7.16 30.79
C VAL A 298 -19.12 -8.15 29.65
N SER A 299 -20.21 -8.72 29.12
CA SER A 299 -20.13 -9.69 28.02
C SER A 299 -19.59 -9.07 26.72
N MET A 300 -18.94 -9.90 25.91
CA MET A 300 -18.37 -9.50 24.61
C MET A 300 -19.44 -8.94 23.66
N THR A 301 -20.65 -9.49 23.69
CA THR A 301 -21.79 -9.07 22.86
C THR A 301 -22.19 -7.63 23.16
N VAL A 302 -22.31 -7.25 24.44
CA VAL A 302 -22.62 -5.88 24.84
C VAL A 302 -21.50 -4.91 24.43
N ALA A 303 -20.24 -5.27 24.69
CA ALA A 303 -19.09 -4.45 24.28
C ALA A 303 -19.03 -4.26 22.75
N THR A 304 -19.33 -5.31 21.99
CA THR A 304 -19.42 -5.28 20.52
C THR A 304 -20.56 -4.35 20.06
N PHE A 305 -21.73 -4.43 20.68
CA PHE A 305 -22.86 -3.55 20.35
C PHE A 305 -22.55 -2.08 20.64
N MET A 306 -21.92 -1.77 21.78
CA MET A 306 -21.45 -0.41 22.08
C MET A 306 -20.44 0.10 21.05
N GLY A 307 -19.50 -0.76 20.64
CA GLY A 307 -18.55 -0.48 19.57
C GLY A 307 -19.25 -0.17 18.24
N LEU A 308 -20.26 -0.96 17.87
CA LEU A 308 -21.07 -0.73 16.67
C LEU A 308 -21.81 0.61 16.70
N LEU A 309 -22.48 0.93 17.81
CA LEU A 309 -23.16 2.21 18.01
C LEU A 309 -22.19 3.39 17.88
N PHE A 310 -20.99 3.26 18.44
CA PHE A 310 -19.93 4.26 18.29
C PHE A 310 -19.52 4.45 16.81
N GLY A 311 -19.39 3.36 16.06
CA GLY A 311 -19.12 3.40 14.63
C GLY A 311 -20.23 4.09 13.83
N LEU A 312 -21.49 3.74 14.10
CA LEU A 312 -22.67 4.33 13.45
C LEU A 312 -22.81 5.82 13.75
N ALA A 313 -22.58 6.24 15.00
CA ALA A 313 -22.50 7.65 15.37
C ALA A 313 -21.41 8.38 14.58
N GLY A 314 -20.25 7.74 14.40
CA GLY A 314 -19.17 8.25 13.55
C GLY A 314 -19.60 8.45 12.09
N VAL A 315 -20.34 7.51 11.50
CA VAL A 315 -20.92 7.65 10.16
C VAL A 315 -21.93 8.80 10.11
N GLY A 316 -22.77 8.96 11.15
CA GLY A 316 -23.68 10.11 11.29
C GLY A 316 -22.94 11.45 11.26
N ILE A 317 -21.81 11.56 11.96
CA ILE A 317 -20.95 12.75 11.92
C ILE A 317 -20.42 13.01 10.52
N MET A 318 -20.04 11.98 9.76
CA MET A 318 -19.59 12.15 8.37
C MET A 318 -20.72 12.69 7.49
N VAL A 319 -21.90 12.09 7.56
CA VAL A 319 -23.06 12.43 6.73
C VAL A 319 -23.56 13.85 7.02
N ILE A 320 -23.55 14.27 8.28
CA ILE A 320 -24.09 15.58 8.69
C ILE A 320 -22.98 16.64 8.70
N TRP A 321 -21.97 16.45 9.54
CA TRP A 321 -21.00 17.49 9.87
C TRP A 321 -19.85 17.57 8.88
N SER A 322 -19.27 16.45 8.44
CA SER A 322 -18.19 16.49 7.45
C SER A 322 -18.67 17.02 6.11
N ARG A 323 -19.88 16.64 5.67
CA ARG A 323 -20.52 17.23 4.47
C ARG A 323 -20.76 18.73 4.61
N LYS A 324 -21.23 19.19 5.77
CA LYS A 324 -21.55 20.61 6.04
C LYS A 324 -20.31 21.48 6.19
N SER A 325 -19.28 21.00 6.87
CA SER A 325 -18.02 21.70 7.11
C SER A 325 -17.11 21.68 5.90
N GLY A 326 -17.18 20.62 5.09
CA GLY A 326 -16.23 20.35 4.02
C GLY A 326 -14.87 19.87 4.50
N ALA A 327 -14.71 19.65 5.80
CA ALA A 327 -13.53 19.08 6.43
C ALA A 327 -13.87 17.67 6.94
N MET A 328 -12.83 16.87 7.18
CA MET A 328 -12.94 15.52 7.74
C MET A 328 -13.20 15.59 9.24
N THR A 329 -14.39 16.05 9.61
CA THR A 329 -14.79 16.32 11.00
C THR A 329 -14.76 15.06 11.84
N HIS A 330 -15.21 13.92 11.30
CA HIS A 330 -15.10 12.63 11.99
C HIS A 330 -13.63 12.31 12.32
N CYS A 331 -12.74 12.32 11.33
CA CYS A 331 -11.33 11.95 11.53
C CYS A 331 -10.56 12.93 12.43
N THR A 332 -10.99 14.19 12.52
CA THR A 332 -10.28 15.23 13.28
C THR A 332 -10.93 15.62 14.61
N THR A 333 -12.06 15.01 14.96
CA THR A 333 -12.82 15.33 16.19
C THR A 333 -13.34 14.09 16.90
N TRP A 334 -13.95 13.14 16.17
CA TRP A 334 -14.60 11.96 16.75
C TRP A 334 -13.66 10.76 16.90
N CYS A 335 -12.84 10.50 15.87
CA CYS A 335 -12.02 9.30 15.81
C CYS A 335 -10.86 9.37 16.82
N PRO A 336 -10.79 8.45 17.80
CA PRO A 336 -9.75 8.46 18.84
C PRO A 336 -8.37 8.07 18.28
N ILE A 337 -8.34 7.28 17.19
CA ILE A 337 -7.09 6.86 16.53
C ILE A 337 -6.29 8.06 16.02
N GLY A 338 -6.93 9.17 15.69
CA GLY A 338 -6.23 10.37 15.26
C GLY A 338 -5.20 10.88 16.29
N VAL A 339 -5.49 10.74 17.58
CA VAL A 339 -4.56 11.12 18.66
C VAL A 339 -3.31 10.23 18.64
N LEU A 340 -3.49 8.91 18.58
CA LEU A 340 -2.37 7.98 18.50
C LEU A 340 -1.53 8.21 17.26
N VAL A 341 -2.17 8.37 16.10
CA VAL A 341 -1.46 8.57 14.84
C VAL A 341 -0.62 9.85 14.86
N VAL A 342 -1.15 10.93 15.45
CA VAL A 342 -0.40 12.18 15.63
C VAL A 342 0.77 12.00 16.60
N TRP A 343 0.59 11.24 17.68
CA TRP A 343 1.61 11.04 18.70
C TRP A 343 2.74 10.11 18.23
N ILE A 344 2.39 8.89 17.79
CA ILE A 344 3.32 7.89 17.25
C ILE A 344 3.96 8.41 15.95
N GLY A 345 3.20 9.15 15.13
CA GLY A 345 3.70 9.74 13.89
C GLY A 345 4.83 10.74 14.06
N LYS A 346 5.10 11.23 15.29
CA LYS A 346 6.30 12.02 15.60
C LYS A 346 7.58 11.22 15.41
N ILE A 347 7.55 9.90 15.58
CA ILE A 347 8.68 8.99 15.36
C ILE A 347 9.05 8.94 13.88
N SER A 348 8.04 8.95 12.99
CA SER A 348 8.31 8.94 11.54
C SER A 348 9.12 10.19 11.14
N PRO A 349 10.19 10.06 10.36
CA PRO A 349 11.00 11.20 9.91
C PRO A 349 10.33 12.06 8.81
N PHE A 350 9.26 11.56 8.17
CA PHE A 350 8.58 12.29 7.09
C PHE A 350 7.84 13.52 7.61
N ARG A 351 8.05 14.66 6.94
CA ARG A 351 7.31 15.91 7.20
C ARG A 351 6.92 16.56 5.88
N ILE A 352 5.79 17.28 5.88
CA ILE A 352 5.51 18.28 4.84
C ILE A 352 5.98 19.63 5.36
N ARG A 353 6.73 20.37 4.54
CA ARG A 353 7.20 21.73 4.83
C ARG A 353 6.82 22.67 3.70
N ILE A 354 6.73 23.95 4.03
CA ILE A 354 6.55 25.04 3.08
C ILE A 354 7.88 25.78 3.05
N ASN A 355 8.50 25.95 1.90
CA ASN A 355 9.75 26.70 1.79
C ASN A 355 9.50 28.21 1.59
N ASP A 356 10.57 28.99 1.56
CA ASP A 356 10.50 30.46 1.56
C ASP A 356 10.05 31.05 0.22
N SER A 357 9.96 30.26 -0.85
CA SER A 357 9.39 30.73 -2.12
C SER A 357 7.86 30.92 -2.07
N CYS A 358 7.21 30.55 -0.97
CA CYS A 358 5.76 30.67 -0.83
C CYS A 358 5.31 32.12 -0.67
N ASN A 359 4.39 32.57 -1.53
CA ASN A 359 3.78 33.90 -1.53
C ASN A 359 2.52 34.05 -0.65
N ASP A 360 2.25 33.11 0.26
CA ASP A 360 1.08 33.14 1.15
C ASP A 360 -0.31 33.19 0.48
N CYS A 361 -0.43 32.85 -0.82
CA CYS A 361 -1.69 32.93 -1.57
C CYS A 361 -2.84 32.08 -0.98
N GLY A 362 -2.53 31.07 -0.16
CA GLY A 362 -3.53 30.27 0.54
C GLY A 362 -4.29 29.26 -0.31
N ILE A 363 -3.91 29.01 -1.58
CA ILE A 363 -4.64 28.07 -2.46
C ILE A 363 -4.67 26.63 -1.91
N CYS A 364 -3.60 26.21 -1.24
CA CYS A 364 -3.47 24.88 -0.63
C CYS A 364 -4.51 24.60 0.47
N ARG A 365 -5.14 25.66 1.02
CA ARG A 365 -6.26 25.58 1.97
C ARG A 365 -7.45 24.82 1.41
N LEU A 366 -7.71 24.98 0.11
CA LEU A 366 -8.86 24.38 -0.57
C LEU A 366 -8.71 22.86 -0.73
N SER A 367 -7.47 22.39 -0.77
CA SER A 367 -7.11 20.97 -0.86
C SER A 367 -7.11 20.29 0.51
N CYS A 368 -6.77 21.01 1.58
CA CYS A 368 -6.64 20.45 2.92
C CYS A 368 -8.00 20.15 3.57
N ARG A 369 -8.33 18.87 3.76
CA ARG A 369 -9.56 18.45 4.46
C ARG A 369 -9.38 18.21 5.96
N TYR A 370 -8.15 18.22 6.46
CA TYR A 370 -7.83 17.99 7.88
C TYR A 370 -7.73 19.28 8.71
N ASP A 371 -8.01 20.43 8.10
CA ASP A 371 -7.85 21.76 8.71
C ASP A 371 -6.46 21.93 9.34
N ALA A 372 -5.44 21.64 8.52
CA ALA A 372 -4.01 21.66 8.90
C ALA A 372 -3.19 22.71 8.14
N LEU A 373 -3.81 23.48 7.26
CA LEU A 373 -3.14 24.52 6.46
C LEU A 373 -3.90 25.82 6.59
N ASN A 374 -4.08 26.37 7.79
CA ASN A 374 -4.67 27.72 7.94
C ASN A 374 -3.67 28.80 7.52
N LEU A 375 -4.13 30.04 7.28
CA LEU A 375 -3.22 31.15 6.92
C LEU A 375 -2.11 31.35 7.97
N THR A 376 -2.43 31.16 9.24
CA THR A 376 -1.44 31.19 10.33
C THR A 376 -0.38 30.10 10.21
N ASP A 377 -0.75 28.93 9.71
CA ASP A 377 0.17 27.79 9.52
C ASP A 377 1.06 28.03 8.29
N ILE A 378 0.49 28.60 7.22
CA ILE A 378 1.20 28.95 5.98
C ILE A 378 2.26 30.02 6.24
N LYS A 379 1.90 31.08 6.96
CA LYS A 379 2.84 32.13 7.40
C LYS A 379 3.97 31.58 8.27
N LYS A 380 3.69 30.56 9.08
CA LYS A 380 4.69 29.84 9.90
C LYS A 380 5.49 28.79 9.12
N ARG A 381 5.29 28.69 7.80
CA ARG A 381 5.96 27.72 6.92
C ARG A 381 5.80 26.26 7.34
N LYS A 382 4.75 25.95 8.11
CA LYS A 382 4.60 24.64 8.77
C LYS A 382 3.12 24.27 8.90
N PRO A 383 2.69 23.14 8.31
CA PRO A 383 1.34 22.62 8.53
C PRO A 383 1.04 22.38 10.02
N GLY A 384 -0.22 22.55 10.40
CA GLY A 384 -0.74 22.23 11.72
C GLY A 384 -0.63 20.73 12.04
N ILE A 385 -0.77 20.43 13.34
CA ILE A 385 -0.56 19.07 13.89
C ILE A 385 -1.53 18.01 13.33
N SER A 386 -2.67 18.41 12.78
CA SER A 386 -3.63 17.49 12.14
C SER A 386 -3.23 17.08 10.71
N CYS A 387 -2.06 17.51 10.22
CA CYS A 387 -1.57 17.11 8.90
C CYS A 387 -1.31 15.60 8.86
N THR A 388 -1.99 14.91 7.93
CA THR A 388 -1.86 13.46 7.73
C THR A 388 -0.82 13.09 6.68
N LEU A 389 0.03 14.01 6.21
CA LEU A 389 0.99 13.75 5.13
C LEU A 389 0.35 13.26 3.81
N CYS A 390 -0.95 13.51 3.59
CA CYS A 390 -1.68 13.04 2.40
C CYS A 390 -1.18 13.63 1.06
N GLY A 391 -0.42 14.73 1.08
CA GLY A 391 0.14 15.33 -0.14
C GLY A 391 -0.86 16.05 -1.06
N ASP A 392 -2.17 16.06 -0.75
CA ASP A 392 -3.19 16.70 -1.59
C ASP A 392 -2.91 18.20 -1.85
N CYS A 393 -2.17 18.87 -0.95
CA CYS A 393 -1.78 20.26 -1.10
C CYS A 393 -0.62 20.49 -2.09
N ILE A 394 0.24 19.49 -2.32
CA ILE A 394 1.46 19.62 -3.14
C ILE A 394 1.09 19.95 -4.59
N GLY A 395 0.18 19.17 -5.18
CA GLY A 395 -0.28 19.38 -6.54
C GLY A 395 -1.07 20.68 -6.76
N SER A 396 -1.56 21.32 -5.69
CA SER A 396 -2.29 22.59 -5.79
C SER A 396 -1.40 23.83 -5.70
N CYS A 397 -0.15 23.69 -5.25
CA CYS A 397 0.79 24.79 -5.13
C CYS A 397 1.48 25.05 -6.47
N LYS A 398 1.17 26.17 -7.13
CA LYS A 398 1.77 26.54 -8.43
C LYS A 398 3.27 26.82 -8.31
N ASP A 399 3.68 27.43 -7.20
CA ASP A 399 5.09 27.80 -6.94
C ASP A 399 5.94 26.60 -6.45
N SER A 400 5.34 25.40 -6.35
CA SER A 400 6.01 24.19 -5.86
C SER A 400 6.66 24.34 -4.48
N SER A 401 6.17 25.26 -3.65
CA SER A 401 6.74 25.58 -2.33
C SER A 401 6.41 24.55 -1.24
N ILE A 402 5.44 23.65 -1.48
CA ILE A 402 5.04 22.61 -0.52
C ILE A 402 5.68 21.29 -0.91
N GLU A 403 6.44 20.71 0.01
CA GLU A 403 7.29 19.56 -0.30
C GLU A 403 7.40 18.57 0.87
N TYR A 404 7.69 17.31 0.53
CA TYR A 404 8.08 16.30 1.51
C TYR A 404 9.54 16.50 1.94
N ARG A 405 9.82 16.24 3.21
CA ARG A 405 11.16 16.26 3.80
C ARG A 405 11.38 14.97 4.60
N PHE A 406 12.61 14.46 4.54
CA PHE A 406 13.04 13.24 5.23
C PHE A 406 14.54 13.37 5.54
N LEU A 407 14.96 13.33 6.81
CA LEU A 407 16.36 13.26 7.30
C LEU A 407 17.44 13.85 6.35
N GLY A 408 17.41 15.17 6.10
CA GLY A 408 18.43 15.84 5.26
C GLY A 408 18.39 15.55 3.76
N MET A 409 17.51 14.66 3.31
CA MET A 409 17.31 14.32 1.90
C MET A 409 16.75 15.49 1.10
N LYS A 410 17.15 15.59 -0.18
CA LYS A 410 16.54 16.50 -1.16
C LYS A 410 15.02 16.25 -1.23
N ALA A 411 14.25 17.33 -1.26
CA ALA A 411 12.80 17.27 -1.15
C ALA A 411 12.13 16.40 -2.24
N GLU A 412 12.66 16.44 -3.45
CA GLU A 412 12.22 15.59 -4.56
C GLU A 412 12.35 14.09 -4.24
N HIS A 413 13.53 13.68 -3.77
CA HIS A 413 13.81 12.30 -3.41
C HIS A 413 12.98 11.85 -2.20
N ALA A 414 12.76 12.74 -1.23
CA ALA A 414 11.90 12.48 -0.09
C ALA A 414 10.44 12.24 -0.53
N GLY A 415 9.94 13.01 -1.50
CA GLY A 415 8.61 12.80 -2.08
C GLY A 415 8.50 11.49 -2.85
N ILE A 416 9.52 11.13 -3.63
CA ILE A 416 9.61 9.85 -4.34
C ILE A 416 9.58 8.68 -3.34
N LEU A 417 10.46 8.72 -2.33
CA LEU A 417 10.55 7.69 -1.30
C LEU A 417 9.22 7.52 -0.57
N PHE A 418 8.59 8.62 -0.16
CA PHE A 418 7.29 8.59 0.51
C PHE A 418 6.22 7.92 -0.35
N ILE A 419 6.11 8.30 -1.64
CA ILE A 419 5.11 7.71 -2.53
C ILE A 419 5.38 6.21 -2.76
N VAL A 420 6.63 5.80 -2.96
CA VAL A 420 6.99 4.38 -3.12
C VAL A 420 6.59 3.60 -1.86
N LEU A 421 6.94 4.08 -0.67
CA LEU A 421 6.58 3.40 0.59
C LEU A 421 5.07 3.36 0.81
N ALA A 422 4.36 4.47 0.61
CA ALA A 422 2.92 4.55 0.82
C ALA A 422 2.14 3.65 -0.16
N VAL A 423 2.53 3.63 -1.44
CA VAL A 423 1.89 2.79 -2.46
C VAL A 423 2.21 1.31 -2.25
N SER A 424 3.46 0.96 -1.95
CA SER A 424 3.82 -0.43 -1.65
C SER A 424 3.08 -0.94 -0.41
N LEU A 425 3.04 -0.14 0.67
CA LEU A 425 2.32 -0.52 1.89
C LEU A 425 0.81 -0.63 1.66
N HIS A 426 0.21 0.30 0.91
CA HIS A 426 -1.19 0.21 0.45
C HIS A 426 -1.46 -1.07 -0.30
N THR A 427 -0.59 -1.43 -1.23
CA THR A 427 -0.78 -2.58 -2.10
C THR A 427 -0.59 -3.90 -1.36
N VAL A 428 0.44 -3.97 -0.51
CA VAL A 428 0.61 -5.08 0.43
C VAL A 428 -0.65 -5.23 1.26
N PHE A 429 -1.18 -4.11 1.77
CA PHE A 429 -2.37 -4.13 2.58
C PHE A 429 -3.57 -4.66 1.78
N LEU A 430 -3.76 -4.18 0.55
CA LEU A 430 -4.85 -4.61 -0.32
C LEU A 430 -4.87 -6.13 -0.61
N GLY A 431 -3.70 -6.78 -0.71
CA GLY A 431 -3.59 -8.22 -1.01
C GLY A 431 -3.70 -9.17 0.18
N LEU A 432 -3.56 -8.68 1.41
CA LEU A 432 -3.76 -9.53 2.59
C LEU A 432 -5.27 -9.65 2.85
N GLY A 433 -5.82 -10.87 2.81
CA GLY A 433 -7.17 -11.18 3.28
C GLY A 433 -7.23 -10.94 4.79
N ARG A 434 -8.24 -10.19 5.26
CA ARG A 434 -8.05 -9.25 6.39
C ARG A 434 -9.02 -9.32 7.56
N ILE A 435 -10.08 -10.06 7.41
CA ILE A 435 -10.98 -10.43 8.50
C ILE A 435 -10.77 -11.89 8.68
#